data_AF-A0A317HIL4-F1
#
_entry.id   AF-A0A317HIL4-F1
#
_cell.length_a   1.000
_cell.length_b   1.000
_cell.length_c   1.000
_cell.angle_alpha   90.00
_cell.angle_beta   90.00
_cell.angle_gamma   90.00
#
_symmetry.space_group_name_H-M   'P 1'
#
loop_
_entity.id
_entity.type
_entity.pdbx_description
1 polymer ?
#
loop_
_entity_poly.entity_id
_entity_poly.type
_entity_poly.pdbx_seq_one_letter_code
_entity_poly.pdbx_strand_id
1 'polypeptide(L)'
;MIAAGPQQDSADFSETACLDSKARSTVARVLLIGAVLPWTLAVTALRATRLPNDFSTEHWFIDYRFGLVKRGLVGSLVSLATASLRTQPTEQLVAVLSVGIFVFFCVVLLYVGLRVIRQSQWSTAAILSVLAFFSSPFVVMSAHLIGYYDNIVIILGVVSIALLLRGKSWSAASLQVVAMLVHENALLVIFPAFCFSWFLAGSRMRSEGSRASIWPLVAPLGTFFALALSQGLSSNHLEQALTEYLSTYPFIERSIRSVRVPHWITITFLESYSLHQGKFLGRILSQSMLGLVLPSTLAILATAFDAYRIRVVSWATLIVLGACLAPQMMHLVAWDTARIWTYSILDVFLVLWVCAEVVPTRPQSSEFAKLGCLIALVLNAAELTPLMDGLRDHFELQTRLLLYTPVLATALIAILREELVPLRRAFAIDIPSGGRPPY
;
A
#
# COMPACT_ATOMS: atom_id res chain seq x y z
N MET A 1 -69.20 -37.49 -14.67
CA MET A 1 -67.97 -37.01 -15.33
C MET A 1 -67.88 -35.51 -15.13
N ILE A 2 -67.02 -35.05 -14.22
CA ILE A 2 -66.66 -33.64 -14.09
C ILE A 2 -65.13 -33.61 -14.11
N ALA A 3 -64.57 -33.03 -15.16
CA ALA A 3 -63.14 -32.94 -15.41
C ALA A 3 -62.57 -31.74 -14.64
N ALA A 4 -61.59 -32.00 -13.76
CA ALA A 4 -60.80 -30.97 -13.11
C ALA A 4 -59.71 -30.48 -14.08
N GLY A 5 -59.72 -29.20 -14.41
CA GLY A 5 -58.72 -28.55 -15.25
C GLY A 5 -57.43 -28.22 -14.46
N PRO A 6 -56.25 -28.22 -15.11
CA PRO A 6 -54.98 -27.99 -14.44
C PRO A 6 -54.81 -26.50 -14.11
N GLN A 7 -54.53 -26.22 -12.84
CA GLN A 7 -54.28 -24.89 -12.30
C GLN A 7 -52.77 -24.74 -12.03
N GLN A 8 -51.97 -24.63 -13.09
CA GLN A 8 -50.52 -24.45 -13.05
C GLN A 8 -50.14 -23.56 -14.24
N ASP A 9 -49.75 -22.30 -14.01
CA ASP A 9 -48.94 -21.47 -14.95
C ASP A 9 -48.71 -20.01 -14.48
N SER A 10 -49.37 -19.51 -13.43
CA SER A 10 -49.22 -18.09 -13.02
C SER A 10 -48.08 -17.78 -12.03
N ALA A 11 -47.45 -18.80 -11.43
CA ALA A 11 -46.39 -18.59 -10.44
C ALA A 11 -45.00 -18.31 -11.07
N ASP A 12 -44.76 -18.80 -12.30
CA ASP A 12 -43.41 -18.82 -12.90
C ASP A 12 -42.95 -17.44 -13.44
N PHE A 13 -43.91 -16.59 -13.85
CA PHE A 13 -43.62 -15.25 -14.37
C PHE A 13 -43.18 -14.24 -13.29
N SER A 14 -43.56 -14.44 -12.02
CA SER A 14 -43.20 -13.51 -10.95
C SER A 14 -41.75 -13.71 -10.47
N GLU A 15 -41.27 -14.96 -10.48
CA GLU A 15 -39.93 -15.30 -10.01
C GLU A 15 -38.85 -14.83 -10.99
N THR A 16 -39.07 -15.01 -12.29
CA THR A 16 -38.16 -14.55 -13.37
C THR A 16 -37.96 -13.03 -13.35
N ALA A 17 -39.03 -12.24 -13.20
CA ALA A 17 -38.92 -10.78 -13.11
C ALA A 17 -38.16 -10.30 -11.85
N CYS A 18 -38.29 -11.01 -10.73
CA CYS A 18 -37.57 -10.72 -9.49
C CYS A 18 -36.06 -11.00 -9.61
N LEU A 19 -35.69 -12.10 -10.28
CA LEU A 19 -34.30 -12.47 -10.53
C LEU A 19 -33.59 -11.47 -11.46
N ASP A 20 -34.26 -11.05 -12.53
CA ASP A 20 -33.72 -10.05 -13.47
C ASP A 20 -33.44 -8.70 -12.80
N SER A 21 -34.33 -8.25 -11.92
CA SER A 21 -34.15 -7.00 -11.17
C SER A 21 -32.93 -7.05 -10.24
N LYS A 22 -32.73 -8.17 -9.54
CA LYS A 22 -31.57 -8.39 -8.64
C LYS A 22 -30.25 -8.47 -9.40
N ALA A 23 -30.24 -9.14 -10.54
CA ALA A 23 -29.06 -9.24 -11.40
C ALA A 23 -28.63 -7.86 -11.91
N ARG A 24 -29.58 -7.08 -12.45
CA ARG A 24 -29.32 -5.70 -12.92
C ARG A 24 -28.80 -4.79 -11.80
N SER A 25 -29.41 -4.87 -10.61
CA SER A 25 -28.96 -4.10 -9.45
C SER A 25 -27.53 -4.43 -9.03
N THR A 26 -27.14 -5.71 -9.10
CA THR A 26 -25.77 -6.10 -8.73
C THR A 26 -24.74 -5.67 -9.76
N VAL A 27 -25.04 -5.84 -11.05
CA VAL A 27 -24.14 -5.36 -12.13
C VAL A 27 -23.94 -3.85 -12.02
N ALA A 28 -25.02 -3.08 -11.80
CA ALA A 28 -24.93 -1.64 -11.60
C ALA A 28 -24.06 -1.27 -10.38
N ARG A 29 -24.19 -2.00 -9.26
CA ARG A 29 -23.33 -1.80 -8.07
C ARG A 29 -21.86 -2.06 -8.40
N VAL A 30 -21.54 -3.16 -9.08
CA VAL A 30 -20.17 -3.52 -9.46
C VAL A 30 -19.56 -2.47 -10.38
N LEU A 31 -20.31 -1.99 -11.38
CA LEU A 31 -19.85 -0.94 -12.29
C LEU A 31 -19.63 0.39 -11.57
N LEU A 32 -20.55 0.78 -10.68
CA LEU A 32 -20.42 2.00 -9.88
C LEU A 32 -19.17 1.94 -9.00
N ILE A 33 -18.97 0.86 -8.24
CA ILE A 33 -17.76 0.69 -7.42
C ILE A 33 -16.51 0.66 -8.30
N GLY A 34 -16.55 -0.06 -9.43
CA GLY A 34 -15.45 -0.12 -10.39
C GLY A 34 -15.05 1.25 -10.95
N ALA A 35 -15.98 2.19 -11.08
CA ALA A 35 -15.69 3.57 -11.50
C ALA A 35 -15.25 4.48 -10.34
N VAL A 36 -15.86 4.33 -9.16
CA VAL A 36 -15.58 5.19 -8.00
C VAL A 36 -14.22 4.93 -7.38
N LEU A 37 -13.73 3.68 -7.41
CA LEU A 37 -12.39 3.34 -6.93
C LEU A 37 -11.25 4.10 -7.65
N PRO A 38 -11.10 4.01 -8.99
CA PRO A 38 -10.06 4.76 -9.70
C PRO A 38 -10.31 6.27 -9.62
N TRP A 39 -11.56 6.73 -9.58
CA TRP A 39 -11.87 8.15 -9.34
C TRP A 39 -11.31 8.64 -7.99
N THR A 40 -11.59 7.89 -6.91
CA THR A 40 -11.10 8.23 -5.56
C THR A 40 -9.58 8.29 -5.54
N LEU A 41 -8.91 7.29 -6.11
CA LEU A 41 -7.46 7.24 -6.18
C LEU A 41 -6.88 8.42 -6.99
N ALA A 42 -7.46 8.71 -8.15
CA ALA A 42 -7.00 9.79 -9.03
C ALA A 42 -7.18 11.18 -8.38
N VAL A 43 -8.36 11.47 -7.83
CA VAL A 43 -8.63 12.73 -7.12
C VAL A 43 -7.68 12.89 -5.94
N THR A 44 -7.43 11.83 -5.18
CA THR A 44 -6.55 11.87 -4.02
C THR A 44 -5.09 12.09 -4.42
N ALA A 45 -4.61 11.41 -5.45
CA ALA A 45 -3.25 11.59 -5.97
C ALA A 45 -3.03 13.03 -6.50
N LEU A 46 -3.98 13.55 -7.29
CA LEU A 46 -3.90 14.89 -7.88
C LEU A 46 -3.79 16.02 -6.85
N ARG A 47 -4.16 15.78 -5.57
CA ARG A 47 -3.95 16.74 -4.48
C ARG A 47 -2.48 17.11 -4.27
N ALA A 48 -1.53 16.25 -4.64
CA ALA A 48 -0.12 16.48 -4.36
C ALA A 48 0.85 16.00 -5.46
N THR A 49 0.34 15.52 -6.60
CA THR A 49 1.17 15.14 -7.75
C THR A 49 2.11 16.27 -8.16
N ARG A 50 3.41 16.00 -8.16
CA ARG A 50 4.44 16.90 -8.66
C ARG A 50 5.49 16.14 -9.47
N LEU A 51 6.33 16.86 -10.19
CA LEU A 51 7.54 16.27 -10.78
C LEU A 51 8.58 15.97 -9.67
N PRO A 52 9.52 15.05 -9.92
CA PRO A 52 10.63 14.79 -9.01
C PRO A 52 11.34 16.08 -8.61
N ASN A 53 11.62 16.24 -7.31
CA ASN A 53 12.43 17.33 -6.81
C ASN A 53 13.93 16.99 -6.90
N ASP A 54 14.81 17.99 -6.77
CA ASP A 54 16.26 17.83 -6.86
C ASP A 54 16.79 16.70 -5.96
N PHE A 55 16.33 16.67 -4.71
CA PHE A 55 16.72 15.64 -3.74
C PHE A 55 16.41 14.23 -4.24
N SER A 56 15.21 14.01 -4.77
CA SER A 56 14.81 12.71 -5.31
C SER A 56 15.59 12.38 -6.59
N THR A 57 15.77 13.35 -7.49
CA THR A 57 16.49 13.20 -8.77
C THR A 57 17.93 12.78 -8.55
N GLU A 58 18.64 13.40 -7.61
CA GLU A 58 20.04 13.09 -7.28
C GLU A 58 20.26 11.61 -6.92
N HIS A 59 19.30 10.96 -6.25
CA HIS A 59 19.42 9.54 -5.89
C HIS A 59 19.52 8.62 -7.12
N TRP A 60 18.89 8.97 -8.23
CA TRP A 60 18.89 8.18 -9.47
C TRP A 60 20.26 8.06 -10.14
N PHE A 61 21.23 8.86 -9.71
CA PHE A 61 22.60 8.84 -10.24
C PHE A 61 23.58 8.13 -9.30
N ILE A 62 23.12 7.65 -8.15
CA ILE A 62 23.94 6.91 -7.18
C ILE A 62 23.86 5.43 -7.50
N ASP A 63 25.02 4.83 -7.74
CA ASP A 63 25.10 3.44 -8.15
C ASP A 63 26.29 2.69 -7.54
N TYR A 64 26.42 1.40 -7.88
CA TYR A 64 27.42 0.52 -7.29
C TYR A 64 28.84 0.69 -7.85
N ARG A 65 29.11 1.68 -8.71
CA ARG A 65 30.50 2.03 -9.08
C ARG A 65 31.30 2.53 -7.87
N PHE A 66 30.62 3.03 -6.85
CA PHE A 66 31.22 3.45 -5.58
C PHE A 66 31.32 2.32 -4.54
N GLY A 67 31.10 1.06 -4.94
CA GLY A 67 30.98 -0.08 -4.02
C GLY A 67 29.54 -0.31 -3.57
N LEU A 68 29.33 -1.19 -2.58
CA LEU A 68 28.00 -1.52 -2.06
C LEU A 68 27.45 -0.39 -1.18
N VAL A 69 26.85 0.62 -1.80
CA VAL A 69 26.21 1.77 -1.15
C VAL A 69 24.69 1.57 -1.03
N LYS A 70 24.07 2.06 0.05
CA LYS A 70 22.60 1.99 0.17
C LYS A 70 21.93 2.73 -0.99
N ARG A 71 20.79 2.21 -1.45
CA ARG A 71 19.99 2.75 -2.56
C ARG A 71 20.67 2.74 -3.94
N GLY A 72 21.86 2.15 -4.07
CA GLY A 72 22.62 2.13 -5.33
C GLY A 72 22.03 1.26 -6.45
N LEU A 73 21.05 0.40 -6.16
CA LEU A 73 20.52 -0.52 -7.17
C LEU A 73 19.79 0.23 -8.30
N VAL A 74 18.98 1.23 -7.99
CA VAL A 74 18.19 1.95 -9.00
C VAL A 74 19.11 2.71 -9.96
N GLY A 75 20.08 3.46 -9.45
CA GLY A 75 21.07 4.12 -10.29
C GLY A 75 21.88 3.14 -11.12
N SER A 76 22.24 1.97 -10.57
CA SER A 76 22.96 0.92 -11.32
C SER A 76 22.15 0.42 -12.52
N LEU A 77 20.83 0.25 -12.36
CA LEU A 77 19.94 -0.16 -13.44
C LEU A 77 19.79 0.93 -14.51
N VAL A 78 19.71 2.19 -14.10
CA VAL A 78 19.64 3.32 -15.04
C VAL A 78 20.96 3.49 -15.80
N SER A 79 22.10 3.41 -15.11
CA SER A 79 23.43 3.44 -15.73
C SER A 79 23.60 2.30 -16.73
N LEU A 80 23.16 1.08 -16.40
CA LEU A 80 23.22 -0.06 -17.30
C LEU A 80 22.35 0.14 -18.55
N ALA A 81 21.11 0.62 -18.38
CA ALA A 81 20.19 0.86 -19.48
C ALA A 81 20.69 1.96 -20.42
N THR A 82 21.15 3.08 -19.86
CA THR A 82 21.67 4.22 -20.63
C THR A 82 22.99 3.90 -21.34
N ALA A 83 23.89 3.17 -20.69
CA ALA A 83 25.11 2.66 -21.35
C ALA A 83 24.79 1.74 -22.54
N SER A 84 23.80 0.85 -22.39
CA SER A 84 23.36 -0.05 -23.46
C SER A 84 22.76 0.71 -24.65
N LEU A 85 22.07 1.83 -24.39
CA LEU A 85 21.50 2.72 -25.40
C LEU A 85 22.49 3.76 -25.93
N ARG A 86 23.72 3.81 -25.38
CA ARG A 86 24.74 4.83 -25.66
C ARG A 86 24.21 6.26 -25.46
N THR A 87 23.36 6.45 -24.45
CA THR A 87 22.82 7.75 -24.06
C THR A 87 23.33 8.14 -22.68
N GLN A 88 23.32 9.44 -22.37
CA GLN A 88 23.56 9.91 -21.01
C GLN A 88 22.23 10.01 -20.26
N PRO A 89 22.19 9.65 -18.96
CA PRO A 89 20.99 9.84 -18.15
C PRO A 89 20.69 11.34 -18.00
N THR A 90 19.44 11.71 -18.24
CA THR A 90 18.96 13.10 -18.17
C THR A 90 17.89 13.25 -17.07
N GLU A 91 17.69 14.48 -16.61
CA GLU A 91 16.58 14.82 -15.69
C GLU A 91 15.21 14.40 -16.25
N GLN A 92 15.00 14.61 -17.55
CA GLN A 92 13.76 14.22 -18.23
C GLN A 92 13.52 12.70 -18.20
N LEU A 93 14.58 11.89 -18.36
CA LEU A 93 14.47 10.44 -18.23
C LEU A 93 14.01 10.06 -16.82
N VAL A 94 14.60 10.65 -15.78
CA VAL A 94 14.21 10.42 -14.39
C VAL A 94 12.75 10.82 -14.16
N ALA A 95 12.31 11.96 -14.69
CA ALA A 95 10.93 12.41 -14.59
C ALA A 95 9.94 11.41 -15.24
N VAL A 96 10.22 10.94 -16.46
CA VAL A 96 9.39 9.96 -17.17
C VAL A 96 9.32 8.64 -16.41
N LEU A 97 10.46 8.12 -15.95
CA LEU A 97 10.51 6.88 -15.17
C LEU A 97 9.73 7.02 -13.86
N SER A 98 9.89 8.14 -13.16
CA SER A 98 9.23 8.41 -11.88
C SER A 98 7.71 8.48 -12.02
N VAL A 99 7.21 9.19 -13.04
CA VAL A 99 5.77 9.26 -13.34
C VAL A 99 5.24 7.89 -13.77
N GLY A 100 5.96 7.17 -14.63
CA GLY A 100 5.58 5.83 -15.08
C GLY A 100 5.47 4.84 -13.91
N ILE A 101 6.45 4.85 -12.99
CA ILE A 101 6.43 4.04 -11.77
C ILE A 101 5.27 4.42 -10.87
N PHE A 102 4.96 5.71 -10.70
CA PHE A 102 3.83 6.14 -9.89
C PHE A 102 2.49 5.70 -10.49
N VAL A 103 2.32 5.80 -11.81
CA VAL A 103 1.13 5.26 -12.49
C VAL A 103 1.01 3.75 -12.29
N PHE A 104 2.11 3.01 -12.45
CA PHE A 104 2.12 1.57 -12.19
C PHE A 104 1.79 1.23 -10.73
N PHE A 105 2.32 2.00 -9.78
CA PHE A 105 1.99 1.91 -8.36
C PHE A 105 0.49 2.09 -8.11
N CYS A 106 -0.15 3.11 -8.71
CA CYS A 106 -1.60 3.31 -8.62
C CYS A 106 -2.38 2.12 -9.18
N VAL A 107 -1.96 1.53 -10.30
CA VAL A 107 -2.59 0.33 -10.87
C VAL A 107 -2.45 -0.87 -9.91
N VAL A 108 -1.29 -1.05 -9.29
CA VAL A 108 -1.04 -2.11 -8.31
C VAL A 108 -1.94 -1.95 -7.08
N LEU A 109 -2.07 -0.73 -6.54
CA LEU A 109 -2.98 -0.46 -5.42
C LEU A 109 -4.45 -0.72 -5.79
N LEU A 110 -4.87 -0.30 -6.99
CA LEU A 110 -6.21 -0.56 -7.49
C LEU A 110 -6.49 -2.06 -7.60
N TYR A 111 -5.52 -2.83 -8.11
CA TYR A 111 -5.61 -4.28 -8.16
C TYR A 111 -5.79 -4.89 -6.77
N VAL A 112 -4.98 -4.47 -5.78
CA VAL A 112 -5.08 -4.96 -4.40
C VAL A 112 -6.45 -4.60 -3.78
N GLY A 113 -6.94 -3.37 -3.97
CA GLY A 113 -8.26 -2.97 -3.48
C GLY A 113 -9.40 -3.79 -4.09
N LEU A 114 -9.34 -4.06 -5.39
CA LEU A 114 -10.29 -4.95 -6.07
C LEU A 114 -10.20 -6.39 -5.55
N ARG A 115 -9.00 -6.89 -5.24
CA ARG A 115 -8.83 -8.21 -4.61
C ARG A 115 -9.48 -8.26 -3.23
N VAL A 116 -9.26 -7.26 -2.38
CA VAL A 116 -9.90 -7.13 -1.06
C VAL A 116 -11.43 -7.21 -1.19
N ILE A 117 -12.02 -6.40 -2.07
CA ILE A 117 -13.48 -6.36 -2.27
C ILE A 117 -14.02 -7.69 -2.79
N ARG A 118 -13.38 -8.29 -3.79
CA ARG A 118 -13.84 -9.55 -4.39
C ARG A 118 -13.74 -10.72 -3.42
N GLN A 119 -12.62 -10.83 -2.69
CA GLN A 119 -12.46 -11.90 -1.69
C GLN A 119 -13.42 -11.71 -0.51
N SER A 120 -13.73 -10.46 -0.16
CA SER A 120 -14.75 -10.09 0.83
C SER A 120 -16.18 -10.16 0.32
N GLN A 121 -16.42 -10.83 -0.81
CA GLN A 121 -17.73 -11.04 -1.43
C GLN A 121 -18.52 -9.73 -1.63
N TRP A 122 -17.82 -8.65 -1.97
CA TRP A 122 -18.41 -7.32 -2.16
C TRP A 122 -19.13 -6.75 -0.92
N SER A 123 -18.71 -7.14 0.28
CA SER A 123 -19.23 -6.56 1.52
C SER A 123 -19.01 -5.04 1.56
N THR A 124 -19.97 -4.33 2.14
CA THR A 124 -19.92 -2.86 2.24
C THR A 124 -18.74 -2.40 3.07
N ALA A 125 -18.43 -3.06 4.20
CA ALA A 125 -17.26 -2.70 5.00
C ALA A 125 -15.94 -2.81 4.24
N ALA A 126 -15.77 -3.83 3.38
CA ALA A 126 -14.58 -3.95 2.53
C ALA A 126 -14.51 -2.82 1.49
N ILE A 127 -15.64 -2.50 0.85
CA ILE A 127 -15.73 -1.37 -0.10
C ILE A 127 -15.37 -0.06 0.59
N LEU A 128 -15.98 0.23 1.74
CA LEU A 128 -15.72 1.45 2.52
C LEU A 128 -14.27 1.52 3.01
N SER A 129 -13.67 0.39 3.42
CA SER A 129 -12.26 0.33 3.84
C SER A 129 -11.30 0.62 2.68
N VAL A 130 -11.57 0.09 1.49
CA VAL A 130 -10.77 0.39 0.29
C VAL A 130 -10.93 1.86 -0.11
N LEU A 131 -12.15 2.42 -0.04
CA LEU A 131 -12.36 3.85 -0.29
C LEU A 131 -11.65 4.72 0.76
N ALA A 132 -11.71 4.35 2.04
CA ALA A 132 -10.99 5.03 3.10
C ALA A 132 -9.47 4.98 2.86
N PHE A 133 -8.93 3.85 2.41
CA PHE A 133 -7.53 3.73 2.02
C PHE A 133 -7.18 4.63 0.80
N PHE A 134 -7.94 4.56 -0.29
CA PHE A 134 -7.63 5.35 -1.51
C PHE A 134 -7.82 6.86 -1.32
N SER A 135 -8.66 7.28 -0.38
CA SER A 135 -8.81 8.68 -0.01
C SER A 135 -7.76 9.18 1.00
N SER A 136 -6.96 8.27 1.56
CA SER A 136 -6.13 8.56 2.73
C SER A 136 -4.93 9.47 2.44
N PRO A 137 -4.36 10.09 3.49
CA PRO A 137 -3.12 10.87 3.42
C PRO A 137 -1.93 10.09 2.86
N PHE A 138 -1.94 8.75 2.93
CA PHE A 138 -0.92 7.91 2.30
C PHE A 138 -0.87 8.09 0.79
N VAL A 139 -2.02 8.08 0.10
CA VAL A 139 -2.05 8.27 -1.36
C VAL A 139 -1.58 9.68 -1.74
N VAL A 140 -1.98 10.69 -0.96
CA VAL A 140 -1.53 12.08 -1.14
C VAL A 140 0.00 12.15 -1.01
N MET A 141 0.56 11.57 0.06
CA MET A 141 2.00 11.54 0.29
C MET A 141 2.74 10.75 -0.80
N SER A 142 2.24 9.60 -1.24
CA SER A 142 2.85 8.83 -2.34
C SER A 142 2.91 9.61 -3.67
N ALA A 143 1.90 10.45 -3.96
CA ALA A 143 1.90 11.33 -5.12
C ALA A 143 2.90 12.50 -4.97
N HIS A 144 3.07 13.01 -3.75
CA HIS A 144 4.10 14.00 -3.43
C HIS A 144 5.52 13.45 -3.56
N LEU A 145 5.67 12.13 -3.37
CA LEU A 145 6.92 11.38 -3.43
C LEU A 145 7.20 10.80 -4.83
N ILE A 146 6.59 11.32 -5.90
CA ILE A 146 7.04 11.02 -7.28
C ILE A 146 8.52 11.40 -7.40
N GLY A 147 9.34 10.45 -7.84
CA GLY A 147 10.81 10.58 -7.85
C GLY A 147 11.51 9.79 -6.76
N TYR A 148 10.84 9.53 -5.64
CA TYR A 148 11.40 8.76 -4.53
C TYR A 148 11.21 7.26 -4.74
N TYR A 149 12.06 6.46 -4.09
CA TYR A 149 12.07 5.01 -4.23
C TYR A 149 10.97 4.28 -3.44
N ASP A 150 10.17 5.01 -2.67
CA ASP A 150 9.05 4.46 -1.91
C ASP A 150 8.06 3.71 -2.77
N ASN A 151 7.63 4.32 -3.88
CA ASN A 151 6.67 3.71 -4.78
C ASN A 151 7.23 2.41 -5.37
N ILE A 152 8.54 2.36 -5.67
CA ILE A 152 9.24 1.15 -6.14
C ILE A 152 9.22 0.06 -5.04
N VAL A 153 9.63 0.41 -3.82
CA VAL A 153 9.64 -0.52 -2.68
C VAL A 153 8.26 -1.09 -2.40
N ILE A 154 7.21 -0.26 -2.45
CA ILE A 154 5.85 -0.70 -2.17
C ILE A 154 5.34 -1.63 -3.28
N ILE A 155 5.61 -1.31 -4.55
CA ILE A 155 5.30 -2.22 -5.68
C ILE A 155 5.97 -3.58 -5.46
N LEU A 156 7.28 -3.59 -5.18
CA LEU A 156 8.03 -4.82 -4.94
C LEU A 156 7.47 -5.58 -3.73
N GLY A 157 7.07 -4.86 -2.68
CA GLY A 157 6.43 -5.42 -1.51
C GLY A 157 5.11 -6.12 -1.79
N VAL A 158 4.22 -5.46 -2.52
CA VAL A 158 2.93 -6.02 -2.92
C VAL A 158 3.12 -7.26 -3.79
N VAL A 159 4.03 -7.21 -4.77
CA VAL A 159 4.34 -8.36 -5.64
C VAL A 159 4.94 -9.51 -4.84
N SER A 160 5.82 -9.21 -3.87
CA SER A 160 6.39 -10.20 -2.96
C SER A 160 5.30 -10.90 -2.13
N ILE A 161 4.40 -10.14 -1.50
CA ILE A 161 3.27 -10.70 -0.76
C ILE A 161 2.39 -11.57 -1.68
N ALA A 162 2.08 -11.11 -2.90
CA ALA A 162 1.31 -11.89 -3.87
C ALA A 162 1.99 -13.22 -4.24
N LEU A 163 3.31 -13.23 -4.44
CA LEU A 163 4.09 -14.44 -4.72
C LEU A 163 4.08 -15.40 -3.52
N LEU A 164 4.22 -14.87 -2.31
CA LEU A 164 4.17 -15.65 -1.08
C LEU A 164 2.80 -16.31 -0.89
N LEU A 165 1.71 -15.57 -1.10
CA LEU A 165 0.35 -16.09 -1.05
C LEU A 165 0.07 -17.18 -2.11
N ARG A 166 0.88 -17.24 -3.17
CA ARG A 166 0.86 -18.30 -4.19
C ARG A 166 1.84 -19.44 -3.89
N GLY A 167 2.43 -19.50 -2.70
CA GLY A 167 3.39 -20.54 -2.29
C GLY A 167 4.82 -20.35 -2.82
N LYS A 168 5.12 -19.25 -3.53
CA LYS A 168 6.45 -18.97 -4.11
C LYS A 168 7.34 -18.21 -3.12
N SER A 169 7.63 -18.83 -1.98
CA SER A 169 8.37 -18.26 -0.84
C SER A 169 9.72 -17.64 -1.21
N TRP A 170 10.55 -18.37 -1.97
CA TRP A 170 11.88 -17.90 -2.36
C TRP A 170 11.83 -16.73 -3.34
N SER A 171 10.97 -16.79 -4.37
CA SER A 171 10.80 -15.66 -5.29
C SER A 171 10.31 -14.41 -4.56
N ALA A 172 9.43 -14.58 -3.58
CA ALA A 172 8.94 -13.51 -2.75
C ALA A 172 10.06 -12.89 -1.89
N ALA A 173 10.90 -13.72 -1.25
CA ALA A 173 12.05 -13.27 -0.49
C ALA A 173 13.11 -12.58 -1.36
N SER A 174 13.38 -13.08 -2.57
CA SER A 174 14.28 -12.42 -3.53
C SER A 174 13.78 -11.01 -3.87
N LEU A 175 12.46 -10.83 -4.04
CA LEU A 175 11.90 -9.49 -4.25
C LEU A 175 12.06 -8.57 -3.03
N GLN A 176 11.98 -9.10 -1.80
CA GLN A 176 12.27 -8.33 -0.59
C GLN A 176 13.75 -7.94 -0.52
N VAL A 177 14.66 -8.84 -0.89
CA VAL A 177 16.10 -8.51 -1.01
C VAL A 177 16.30 -7.36 -2.01
N VAL A 178 15.68 -7.44 -3.18
CA VAL A 178 15.71 -6.35 -4.18
C VAL A 178 15.13 -5.05 -3.61
N ALA A 179 14.00 -5.11 -2.89
CA ALA A 179 13.41 -3.93 -2.26
C ALA A 179 14.35 -3.28 -1.25
N MET A 180 15.08 -4.05 -0.44
CA MET A 180 16.09 -3.53 0.50
C MET A 180 17.27 -2.85 -0.20
N LEU A 181 17.70 -3.39 -1.35
CA LEU A 181 18.77 -2.80 -2.17
C LEU A 181 18.32 -1.51 -2.88
N VAL A 182 17.03 -1.41 -3.22
CA VAL A 182 16.40 -0.18 -3.71
C VAL A 182 16.32 0.86 -2.59
N HIS A 183 15.77 0.49 -1.44
CA HIS A 183 15.69 1.37 -0.28
C HIS A 183 15.58 0.55 1.01
N GLU A 184 16.49 0.81 1.94
CA GLU A 184 16.61 0.14 3.23
C GLU A 184 15.38 0.33 4.14
N ASN A 185 14.52 1.32 3.86
CA ASN A 185 13.26 1.51 4.59
C ASN A 185 12.27 0.36 4.36
N ALA A 186 12.47 -0.46 3.32
CA ALA A 186 11.65 -1.65 3.05
C ALA A 186 11.53 -2.58 4.27
N LEU A 187 12.57 -2.60 5.14
CA LEU A 187 12.58 -3.37 6.39
C LEU A 187 11.45 -3.00 7.35
N LEU A 188 11.08 -1.73 7.40
CA LEU A 188 10.06 -1.25 8.32
C LEU A 188 8.74 -0.93 7.62
N VAL A 189 8.73 -0.71 6.30
CA VAL A 189 7.55 -0.29 5.53
C VAL A 189 6.79 -1.45 4.90
N ILE A 190 7.44 -2.57 4.55
CA ILE A 190 6.80 -3.67 3.81
C ILE A 190 7.10 -5.04 4.42
N PHE A 191 8.34 -5.23 4.87
CA PHE A 191 8.79 -6.49 5.43
C PHE A 191 7.95 -6.97 6.64
N PRO A 192 7.38 -6.10 7.50
CA PRO A 192 6.48 -6.53 8.57
C PRO A 192 5.19 -7.16 8.04
N ALA A 193 4.56 -6.55 7.03
CA ALA A 193 3.40 -7.12 6.34
C ALA A 193 3.75 -8.43 5.60
N PHE A 194 4.95 -8.53 5.05
CA PHE A 194 5.48 -9.78 4.47
C PHE A 194 5.64 -10.89 5.53
N CYS A 195 6.21 -10.57 6.70
CA CYS A 195 6.33 -11.52 7.82
C CYS A 195 4.96 -11.97 8.34
N PHE A 196 4.00 -11.05 8.44
CA PHE A 196 2.62 -11.37 8.78
C PHE A 196 1.99 -12.31 7.74
N SER A 197 2.19 -12.03 6.46
CA SER A 197 1.75 -12.89 5.36
C SER A 197 2.37 -14.28 5.44
N TRP A 198 3.65 -14.37 5.78
CA TRP A 198 4.36 -15.63 5.97
C TRP A 198 3.78 -16.43 7.13
N PHE A 199 3.52 -15.77 8.25
CA PHE A 199 2.94 -16.40 9.43
C PHE A 199 1.56 -17.01 9.11
N LEU A 200 0.69 -16.24 8.44
CA LEU A 200 -0.65 -16.70 8.08
C LEU A 200 -0.63 -17.75 6.96
N ALA A 201 0.07 -17.51 5.85
CA ALA A 201 0.13 -18.45 4.73
C ALA A 201 0.88 -19.75 5.11
N GLY A 202 1.94 -19.64 5.92
CA GLY A 202 2.71 -20.78 6.40
C GLY A 202 1.90 -21.74 7.26
N SER A 203 0.85 -21.26 7.95
CA SER A 203 -0.07 -22.14 8.68
C SER A 203 -0.83 -23.10 7.75
N ARG A 204 -1.23 -22.64 6.55
CA ARG A 204 -1.87 -23.47 5.51
C ARG A 204 -0.88 -24.46 4.89
N MET A 205 0.35 -24.03 4.62
CA MET A 205 1.38 -24.93 4.06
C MET A 205 1.75 -26.06 5.02
N ARG A 206 1.69 -25.79 6.35
CA ARG A 206 1.95 -26.79 7.39
C ARG A 206 0.85 -27.83 7.50
N SER A 207 -0.42 -27.49 7.24
CA SER A 207 -1.49 -28.48 7.21
C SER A 207 -1.31 -29.48 6.05
N GLU A 208 -0.63 -29.08 4.97
CA GLU A 208 -0.28 -29.94 3.84
C GLU A 208 1.00 -30.78 4.08
N GLY A 209 1.49 -30.86 5.33
CA GLY A 209 2.65 -31.67 5.70
C GLY A 209 4.03 -31.05 5.40
N SER A 210 4.07 -29.86 4.77
CA SER A 210 5.33 -29.16 4.48
C SER A 210 5.75 -28.26 5.64
N ARG A 211 6.95 -28.47 6.19
CA ARG A 211 7.52 -27.55 7.18
C ARG A 211 7.89 -26.24 6.49
N ALA A 212 7.16 -25.17 6.78
CA ALA A 212 7.48 -23.82 6.30
C ALA A 212 8.90 -23.42 6.73
N SER A 213 9.83 -23.36 5.77
CA SER A 213 11.24 -23.01 5.96
C SER A 213 11.39 -21.56 6.42
N ILE A 214 12.18 -21.28 7.46
CA ILE A 214 12.42 -19.90 7.94
C ILE A 214 13.39 -19.12 7.04
N TRP A 215 14.17 -19.80 6.20
CA TRP A 215 15.24 -19.20 5.41
C TRP A 215 14.81 -18.03 4.50
N PRO A 216 13.63 -18.04 3.86
CA PRO A 216 13.14 -16.90 3.08
C PRO A 216 12.94 -15.62 3.91
N LEU A 217 12.71 -15.72 5.23
CA LEU A 217 12.65 -14.56 6.13
C LEU A 217 14.04 -14.04 6.52
N VAL A 218 15.03 -14.94 6.58
CA VAL A 218 16.41 -14.60 6.96
C VAL A 218 17.11 -13.82 5.85
N ALA A 219 16.83 -14.12 4.57
CA ALA A 219 17.53 -13.49 3.45
C ALA A 219 17.40 -11.95 3.40
N PRO A 220 16.20 -11.33 3.50
CA PRO A 220 16.07 -9.87 3.52
C PRO A 220 16.74 -9.23 4.75
N LEU A 221 16.68 -9.89 5.91
CA LEU A 221 17.38 -9.44 7.12
C LEU A 221 18.89 -9.45 6.92
N GLY A 222 19.44 -10.54 6.37
CA GLY A 222 20.85 -10.65 6.03
C GLY A 222 21.30 -9.56 5.06
N THR A 223 20.50 -9.24 4.04
CA THR A 223 20.78 -8.12 3.12
C THR A 223 20.78 -6.79 3.84
N PHE A 224 19.82 -6.52 4.73
CA PHE A 224 19.81 -5.28 5.52
C PHE A 224 21.06 -5.15 6.39
N PHE A 225 21.46 -6.21 7.11
CA PHE A 225 22.68 -6.19 7.92
C PHE A 225 23.94 -6.03 7.07
N ALA A 226 23.99 -6.66 5.89
CA ALA A 226 25.11 -6.48 4.96
C ALA A 226 25.21 -5.02 4.47
N LEU A 227 24.08 -4.38 4.14
CA LEU A 227 24.06 -2.96 3.78
C LEU A 227 24.49 -2.07 4.94
N ALA A 228 23.98 -2.32 6.14
CA ALA A 228 24.35 -1.56 7.34
C ALA A 228 25.85 -1.69 7.68
N LEU A 229 26.40 -2.90 7.55
CA LEU A 229 27.83 -3.15 7.76
C LEU A 229 28.69 -2.50 6.68
N SER A 230 28.31 -2.63 5.40
CA SER A 230 29.00 -1.99 4.27
C SER A 230 29.10 -0.49 4.45
N GLN A 231 28.02 0.12 4.95
CA GLN A 231 28.00 1.54 5.25
C GLN A 231 28.96 1.92 6.38
N GLY A 232 29.03 1.13 7.45
CA GLY A 232 29.96 1.38 8.57
C GLY A 232 31.44 1.19 8.20
N LEU A 233 31.74 0.45 7.13
CA LEU A 233 33.09 0.25 6.61
C LEU A 233 33.47 1.26 5.50
N SER A 234 32.52 2.08 5.04
CA SER A 234 32.75 3.01 3.94
C SER A 234 33.67 4.16 4.38
N SER A 235 34.66 4.49 3.56
CA SER A 235 35.65 5.53 3.90
C SER A 235 35.05 6.95 3.82
N ASN A 236 35.59 7.89 4.60
CA ASN A 236 35.24 9.32 4.53
C ASN A 236 35.40 9.92 3.11
N HIS A 237 36.23 9.31 2.25
CA HIS A 237 36.39 9.73 0.86
C HIS A 237 35.17 9.45 -0.03
N LEU A 238 34.26 8.57 0.39
CA LEU A 238 33.06 8.22 -0.40
C LEU A 238 32.13 9.43 -0.57
N GLU A 239 31.92 10.22 0.48
CA GLU A 239 31.07 11.41 0.41
C GLU A 239 31.62 12.44 -0.58
N GLN A 240 32.95 12.64 -0.55
CA GLN A 240 33.64 13.52 -1.48
C GLN A 240 33.54 13.01 -2.92
N ALA A 241 33.78 11.71 -3.15
CA ALA A 241 33.68 11.10 -4.47
C ALA A 241 32.25 11.18 -5.04
N LEU A 242 31.22 10.97 -4.22
CA LEU A 242 29.83 11.14 -4.63
C LEU A 242 29.51 12.60 -4.95
N THR A 243 30.02 13.54 -4.15
CA THR A 243 29.82 14.98 -4.37
C THR A 243 30.45 15.43 -5.69
N GLU A 244 31.71 15.04 -5.93
CA GLU A 244 32.42 15.33 -7.18
C GLU A 244 31.69 14.72 -8.38
N TYR A 245 31.30 13.45 -8.28
CA TYR A 245 30.58 12.77 -9.35
C TYR A 245 29.23 13.44 -9.67
N LEU A 246 28.39 13.70 -8.66
CA LEU A 246 27.09 14.32 -8.86
C LEU A 246 27.21 15.76 -9.41
N SER A 247 28.30 16.46 -9.10
CA SER A 247 28.58 17.80 -9.65
C SER A 247 28.86 17.81 -11.15
N THR A 248 29.16 16.65 -11.76
CA THR A 248 29.33 16.54 -13.22
C THR A 248 28.02 16.71 -14.00
N TYR A 249 26.86 16.68 -13.32
CA TYR A 249 25.55 16.86 -13.93
C TYR A 249 25.06 18.31 -13.76
N PRO A 250 24.90 19.10 -14.85
CA PRO A 250 24.59 20.54 -14.75
C PRO A 250 23.27 20.89 -14.04
N PHE A 251 22.29 19.97 -14.04
CA PHE A 251 21.01 20.17 -13.34
C PHE A 251 21.12 19.86 -11.84
N ILE A 252 22.08 19.04 -11.43
CA ILE A 252 22.38 18.73 -10.03
C ILE A 252 23.40 19.73 -9.45
N GLU A 253 24.38 20.18 -10.22
CA GLU A 253 25.37 21.17 -9.77
C GLU A 253 24.71 22.44 -9.20
N ARG A 254 23.58 22.85 -9.80
CA ARG A 254 22.77 23.98 -9.34
C ARG A 254 22.15 23.77 -7.95
N SER A 255 21.84 22.52 -7.57
CA SER A 255 21.24 22.13 -6.28
C SER A 255 22.28 21.72 -5.21
N ILE A 256 23.49 21.31 -5.64
CA ILE A 256 24.56 20.72 -4.80
C ILE A 256 25.14 21.63 -3.72
N ARG A 257 24.78 22.91 -3.66
CA ARG A 257 25.18 23.82 -2.56
C ARG A 257 24.89 23.25 -1.15
N SER A 258 24.13 22.17 -1.04
CA SER A 258 23.75 21.52 0.22
C SER A 258 24.50 20.23 0.61
N VAL A 259 25.35 19.61 -0.23
CA VAL A 259 26.04 18.29 0.02
C VAL A 259 25.07 17.21 0.58
N ARG A 260 23.77 17.41 0.40
CA ARG A 260 22.76 16.78 1.26
C ARG A 260 22.62 15.31 0.94
N VAL A 261 22.47 14.97 -0.34
CA VAL A 261 22.30 13.57 -0.76
C VAL A 261 23.56 12.73 -0.53
N PRO A 262 24.78 13.17 -0.92
CA PRO A 262 26.01 12.46 -0.56
C PRO A 262 26.08 12.13 0.93
N HIS A 263 25.87 13.14 1.78
CA HIS A 263 25.90 12.97 3.23
C HIS A 263 24.83 11.99 3.74
N TRP A 264 23.58 12.07 3.24
CA TRP A 264 22.53 11.13 3.64
C TRP A 264 22.80 9.69 3.18
N ILE A 265 23.53 9.48 2.09
CA ILE A 265 23.94 8.15 1.64
C ILE A 265 25.09 7.61 2.48
N THR A 266 26.00 8.45 2.94
CA THR A 266 27.17 8.03 3.73
C THR A 266 26.89 7.93 5.23
N ILE A 267 25.99 8.74 5.79
CA ILE A 267 25.70 8.76 7.25
C ILE A 267 25.23 7.40 7.77
N THR A 268 25.94 6.87 8.77
CA THR A 268 25.65 5.55 9.34
C THR A 268 24.33 5.54 10.12
N PHE A 269 23.77 4.35 10.35
CA PHE A 269 22.58 4.20 11.21
C PHE A 269 22.80 4.74 12.63
N LEU A 270 23.99 4.56 13.19
CA LEU A 270 24.31 5.01 14.55
C LEU A 270 24.42 6.54 14.63
N GLU A 271 25.05 7.18 13.64
CA GLU A 271 25.08 8.63 13.54
C GLU A 271 23.67 9.20 13.35
N SER A 272 22.88 8.61 12.43
CA SER A 272 21.49 9.03 12.21
C SER A 272 20.63 8.87 13.47
N TYR A 273 20.83 7.77 14.22
CA TYR A 273 20.21 7.57 15.53
C TYR A 273 20.63 8.68 16.51
N SER A 274 21.93 8.98 16.60
CA SER A 274 22.45 10.00 17.51
C SER A 274 21.90 11.41 17.23
N LEU A 275 21.62 11.72 15.95
CA LEU A 275 21.00 12.98 15.52
C LEU A 275 19.50 13.09 15.85
N HIS A 276 18.85 11.96 16.10
CA HIS A 276 17.40 11.88 16.20
C HIS A 276 16.88 11.30 17.52
N GLN A 277 17.76 10.70 18.32
CA GLN A 277 17.46 10.31 19.70
C GLN A 277 16.94 11.53 20.47
N GLY A 278 15.88 11.33 21.26
CA GLY A 278 15.16 12.39 21.96
C GLY A 278 13.99 13.02 21.19
N LYS A 279 13.91 12.89 19.86
CA LYS A 279 12.74 13.38 19.08
C LYS A 279 11.66 12.32 18.85
N PHE A 280 11.95 11.07 19.17
CA PHE A 280 11.08 9.91 18.90
C PHE A 280 9.67 10.08 19.48
N LEU A 281 9.55 10.33 20.79
CA LEU A 281 8.24 10.48 21.44
C LEU A 281 7.45 11.67 20.89
N GLY A 282 8.12 12.81 20.64
CA GLY A 282 7.46 13.98 20.05
C GLY A 282 6.91 13.71 18.65
N ARG A 283 7.57 12.86 17.87
CA ARG A 283 7.12 12.46 16.52
C ARG A 283 5.98 11.43 16.56
N ILE A 284 6.03 10.45 17.47
CA ILE A 284 4.96 9.45 17.68
C ILE A 284 3.74 10.03 18.41
N LEU A 285 3.88 11.12 19.13
CA LEU A 285 2.76 11.80 19.79
C LEU A 285 2.37 13.09 19.05
N SER A 286 2.76 13.21 17.78
CA SER A 286 2.41 14.35 16.94
C SER A 286 0.89 14.43 16.77
N GLN A 287 0.26 15.42 17.42
CA GLN A 287 -1.19 15.59 17.43
C GLN A 287 -1.78 15.72 16.03
N SER A 288 -1.09 16.44 15.14
CA SER A 288 -1.52 16.60 13.75
C SER A 288 -1.54 15.26 13.02
N MET A 289 -0.54 14.40 13.23
CA MET A 289 -0.49 13.09 12.58
C MET A 289 -1.46 12.10 13.20
N LEU A 290 -1.65 12.16 14.52
CA LEU A 290 -2.68 11.35 15.19
C LEU A 290 -4.07 11.65 14.62
N GLY A 291 -4.43 12.93 14.49
CA GLY A 291 -5.71 13.33 13.90
C GLY A 291 -5.85 12.91 12.43
N LEU A 292 -4.78 13.06 11.65
CA LEU A 292 -4.80 12.82 10.21
C LEU A 292 -4.75 11.32 9.82
N VAL A 293 -3.97 10.51 10.54
CA VAL A 293 -3.62 9.14 10.13
C VAL A 293 -4.42 8.07 10.90
N LEU A 294 -4.70 8.29 12.19
CA LEU A 294 -5.39 7.28 12.98
C LEU A 294 -6.81 6.98 12.53
N PRO A 295 -7.66 7.93 12.08
CA PRO A 295 -9.02 7.59 11.65
C PRO A 295 -9.04 6.54 10.54
N SER A 296 -8.22 6.72 9.50
CA SER A 296 -8.08 5.73 8.41
C SER A 296 -7.50 4.42 8.91
N THR A 297 -6.43 4.47 9.71
CA THR A 297 -5.75 3.29 10.26
C THR A 297 -6.71 2.44 11.12
N LEU A 298 -7.42 3.07 12.05
CA LEU A 298 -8.37 2.43 12.96
C LEU A 298 -9.60 1.90 12.23
N ALA A 299 -10.13 2.64 11.24
CA ALA A 299 -11.27 2.18 10.45
C ALA A 299 -10.95 0.90 9.66
N ILE A 300 -9.80 0.86 8.98
CA ILE A 300 -9.38 -0.32 8.21
C ILE A 300 -9.03 -1.48 9.15
N LEU A 301 -8.38 -1.22 10.29
CA LEU A 301 -8.16 -2.23 11.33
C LEU A 301 -9.48 -2.78 11.88
N ALA A 302 -10.46 -1.93 12.17
CA ALA A 302 -11.77 -2.37 12.66
C ALA A 302 -12.42 -3.36 11.69
N THR A 303 -12.37 -3.07 10.39
CA THR A 303 -12.84 -4.00 9.35
C THR A 303 -12.04 -5.30 9.34
N ALA A 304 -10.71 -5.24 9.47
CA ALA A 304 -9.86 -6.44 9.51
C ALA A 304 -10.18 -7.31 10.74
N PHE A 305 -10.34 -6.72 11.92
CA PHE A 305 -10.64 -7.46 13.14
C PHE A 305 -12.03 -8.09 13.11
N ASP A 306 -13.02 -7.32 12.66
CA ASP A 306 -14.42 -7.77 12.61
C ASP A 306 -14.65 -8.84 11.55
N ALA A 307 -14.23 -8.57 10.30
CA ALA A 307 -14.49 -9.48 9.17
C ALA A 307 -13.76 -10.83 9.31
N TYR A 308 -12.61 -10.85 10.00
CA TYR A 308 -11.72 -12.02 10.08
C TYR A 308 -11.55 -12.61 11.49
N ARG A 309 -12.38 -12.21 12.46
CA ARG A 309 -12.45 -12.80 13.83
C ARG A 309 -11.15 -12.73 14.62
N ILE A 310 -10.35 -11.70 14.42
CA ILE A 310 -9.12 -11.52 15.20
C ILE A 310 -9.55 -11.14 16.62
N ARG A 311 -9.24 -11.98 17.61
CA ARG A 311 -9.60 -11.72 19.01
C ARG A 311 -8.84 -10.50 19.50
N VAL A 312 -9.57 -9.47 19.99
CA VAL A 312 -9.03 -8.17 20.39
C VAL A 312 -7.80 -8.30 21.29
N VAL A 313 -7.83 -9.14 22.32
CA VAL A 313 -6.69 -9.40 23.21
C VAL A 313 -6.11 -10.78 22.91
N SER A 314 -5.15 -10.84 21.98
CA SER A 314 -4.47 -12.08 21.61
C SER A 314 -3.07 -11.84 21.06
N TRP A 315 -2.25 -12.89 20.99
CA TRP A 315 -0.96 -12.85 20.29
C TRP A 315 -1.11 -12.45 18.82
N ALA A 316 -2.21 -12.85 18.16
CA ALA A 316 -2.49 -12.44 16.78
C ALA A 316 -2.67 -10.92 16.67
N THR A 317 -3.34 -10.29 17.64
CA THR A 317 -3.44 -8.82 17.72
C THR A 317 -2.07 -8.17 17.82
N LEU A 318 -1.20 -8.67 18.70
CA LEU A 318 0.14 -8.10 18.87
C LEU A 318 0.97 -8.19 17.59
N ILE A 319 0.86 -9.29 16.85
CA ILE A 319 1.53 -9.46 15.54
C ILE A 319 0.95 -8.47 14.52
N VAL A 320 -0.38 -8.34 14.44
CA VAL A 320 -1.04 -7.40 13.51
C VAL A 320 -0.65 -5.96 13.83
N LEU A 321 -0.78 -5.53 15.08
CA LEU A 321 -0.40 -4.17 15.50
C LEU A 321 1.10 -3.94 15.31
N GLY A 322 1.93 -4.93 15.61
CA GLY A 322 3.38 -4.87 15.36
C GLY A 322 3.69 -4.65 13.88
N ALA A 323 3.01 -5.37 12.97
CA ALA A 323 3.17 -5.16 11.54
C ALA A 323 2.72 -3.76 11.09
N CYS A 324 1.60 -3.27 11.62
CA CYS A 324 1.01 -1.98 11.23
C CYS A 324 1.76 -0.76 11.79
N LEU A 325 2.40 -0.91 12.95
CA LEU A 325 3.10 0.18 13.65
C LEU A 325 4.62 0.12 13.48
N ALA A 326 5.16 -0.94 12.87
CA ALA A 326 6.58 -1.07 12.57
C ALA A 326 7.19 0.14 11.82
N PRO A 327 6.51 0.80 10.85
CA PRO A 327 7.06 1.99 10.21
C PRO A 327 7.41 3.11 11.19
N GLN A 328 6.69 3.22 12.32
CA GLN A 328 6.93 4.27 13.32
C GLN A 328 8.31 4.15 13.97
N MET A 329 8.94 2.97 13.93
CA MET A 329 10.32 2.78 14.40
C MET A 329 11.34 3.57 13.56
N MET A 330 11.01 3.96 12.32
CA MET A 330 11.86 4.83 11.51
C MET A 330 12.13 6.18 12.19
N HIS A 331 11.26 6.63 13.10
CA HIS A 331 11.46 7.88 13.85
C HIS A 331 12.69 7.91 14.75
N LEU A 332 13.27 6.74 15.05
CA LEU A 332 14.55 6.64 15.74
C LEU A 332 15.71 7.17 14.90
N VAL A 333 15.61 7.09 13.57
CA VAL A 333 16.71 7.38 12.64
C VAL A 333 16.32 8.33 11.50
N ALA A 334 15.08 8.81 11.46
CA ALA A 334 14.58 9.71 10.41
C ALA A 334 13.61 10.76 10.95
N TRP A 335 13.54 11.90 10.26
CA TRP A 335 12.77 13.07 10.69
C TRP A 335 11.46 13.29 9.92
N ASP A 336 11.26 12.63 8.78
CA ASP A 336 10.13 12.81 7.86
C ASP A 336 8.81 12.33 8.47
N THR A 337 8.20 13.16 9.31
CA THR A 337 7.12 12.70 10.18
C THR A 337 5.83 12.42 9.44
N ALA A 338 5.41 13.30 8.55
CA ALA A 338 4.22 13.05 7.73
C ALA A 338 4.36 11.79 6.87
N ARG A 339 5.52 11.61 6.23
CA ARG A 339 5.83 10.43 5.41
C ARG A 339 5.77 9.14 6.24
N ILE A 340 6.51 9.06 7.34
CA ILE A 340 6.60 7.86 8.19
C ILE A 340 5.24 7.45 8.76
N TRP A 341 4.44 8.41 9.23
CA TRP A 341 3.11 8.13 9.77
C TRP A 341 2.20 7.46 8.74
N THR A 342 2.20 7.95 7.50
CA THR A 342 1.28 7.45 6.47
C THR A 342 1.54 5.99 6.07
N TYR A 343 2.73 5.44 6.28
CA TYR A 343 2.98 4.01 6.03
C TYR A 343 2.15 3.07 6.91
N SER A 344 1.73 3.50 8.11
CA SER A 344 0.86 2.67 8.93
C SER A 344 -0.51 2.45 8.28
N ILE A 345 -1.01 3.38 7.46
CA ILE A 345 -2.24 3.18 6.68
C ILE A 345 -2.01 2.11 5.60
N LEU A 346 -0.87 2.15 4.93
CA LEU A 346 -0.47 1.12 3.96
C LEU A 346 -0.41 -0.26 4.62
N ASP A 347 0.30 -0.40 5.73
CA ASP A 347 0.50 -1.71 6.36
C ASP A 347 -0.81 -2.31 6.89
N VAL A 348 -1.70 -1.49 7.46
CA VAL A 348 -3.04 -1.95 7.83
C VAL A 348 -3.81 -2.43 6.59
N PHE A 349 -3.71 -1.72 5.47
CA PHE A 349 -4.37 -2.11 4.23
C PHE A 349 -3.80 -3.41 3.64
N LEU A 350 -2.47 -3.59 3.71
CA LEU A 350 -1.82 -4.84 3.31
C LEU A 350 -2.22 -6.00 4.22
N VAL A 351 -2.31 -5.78 5.54
CA VAL A 351 -2.84 -6.76 6.50
C VAL A 351 -4.28 -7.14 6.14
N LEU A 352 -5.14 -6.15 5.85
CA LEU A 352 -6.52 -6.41 5.42
C LEU A 352 -6.57 -7.27 4.15
N TRP A 353 -5.72 -6.98 3.17
CA TRP A 353 -5.61 -7.78 1.94
C TRP A 353 -5.16 -9.22 2.22
N VAL A 354 -4.12 -9.41 3.02
CA VAL A 354 -3.62 -10.74 3.40
C VAL A 354 -4.70 -11.53 4.12
N CYS A 355 -5.41 -10.91 5.07
CA CYS A 355 -6.55 -11.52 5.74
C CYS A 355 -7.64 -11.92 4.75
N ALA A 356 -7.97 -11.07 3.77
CA ALA A 356 -8.96 -11.38 2.74
C ALA A 356 -8.61 -12.61 1.89
N GLU A 357 -7.33 -12.85 1.65
CA GLU A 357 -6.87 -14.00 0.86
C GLU A 357 -6.76 -15.30 1.70
N VAL A 358 -6.50 -15.17 3.00
CA VAL A 358 -6.12 -16.29 3.86
C VAL A 358 -7.21 -16.71 4.86
N VAL A 359 -8.12 -15.82 5.24
CA VAL A 359 -9.11 -16.10 6.27
C VAL A 359 -10.51 -16.03 5.67
N PRO A 360 -11.37 -17.04 5.91
CA PRO A 360 -12.77 -16.99 5.47
C PRO A 360 -13.49 -15.77 6.05
N THR A 361 -14.11 -14.99 5.17
CA THR A 361 -14.78 -13.73 5.53
C THR A 361 -16.13 -13.99 6.20
N ARG A 362 -16.48 -13.20 7.22
CA ARG A 362 -17.85 -13.16 7.73
C ARG A 362 -18.80 -12.53 6.71
N PRO A 363 -20.04 -13.06 6.58
CA PRO A 363 -21.05 -12.50 5.68
C PRO A 363 -21.67 -11.19 6.19
N GLN A 364 -21.55 -10.88 7.49
CA GLN A 364 -22.07 -9.64 8.09
C GLN A 364 -20.91 -8.87 8.73
N SER A 365 -20.85 -7.58 8.41
CA SER A 365 -19.88 -6.65 8.97
C SER A 365 -20.52 -5.77 10.02
N SER A 366 -19.73 -5.37 11.02
CA SER A 366 -20.12 -4.50 12.12
C SER A 366 -20.44 -3.10 11.62
N GLU A 367 -21.59 -2.56 12.03
CA GLU A 367 -21.98 -1.17 11.77
C GLU A 367 -20.95 -0.17 12.29
N PHE A 368 -20.23 -0.52 13.37
CA PHE A 368 -19.15 0.30 13.91
C PHE A 368 -17.98 0.45 12.91
N ALA A 369 -17.60 -0.63 12.23
CA ALA A 369 -16.54 -0.59 11.23
C ALA A 369 -16.95 0.27 10.02
N LYS A 370 -18.20 0.13 9.56
CA LYS A 370 -18.77 0.95 8.48
C LYS A 370 -18.78 2.43 8.84
N LEU A 371 -19.26 2.77 10.04
CA LEU A 371 -19.28 4.13 10.55
C LEU A 371 -17.86 4.71 10.65
N GLY A 372 -16.91 3.94 11.17
CA GLY A 372 -15.50 4.32 11.23
C GLY A 372 -14.92 4.65 9.85
N CYS A 373 -15.18 3.82 8.84
CA CYS A 373 -14.74 4.09 7.47
C CYS A 373 -15.42 5.33 6.86
N LEU A 374 -16.70 5.56 7.14
CA LEU A 374 -17.40 6.75 6.67
C LEU A 374 -16.82 8.03 7.30
N ILE A 375 -16.55 8.01 8.60
CA ILE A 375 -15.88 9.11 9.30
C ILE A 375 -14.49 9.36 8.70
N ALA A 376 -13.69 8.31 8.52
CA ALA A 376 -12.37 8.41 7.90
C ALA A 376 -12.45 9.01 6.48
N LEU A 377 -13.43 8.60 5.67
CA LEU A 377 -13.66 9.15 4.32
C LEU A 377 -13.96 10.65 4.35
N VAL A 378 -14.84 11.09 5.25
CA VAL A 378 -15.18 12.52 5.40
C VAL A 378 -13.98 13.33 5.86
N LEU A 379 -13.24 12.83 6.86
CA LEU A 379 -12.02 13.49 7.35
C LEU A 379 -10.95 13.56 6.26
N ASN A 380 -10.71 12.47 5.53
CA ASN A 380 -9.76 12.44 4.43
C ASN A 380 -10.09 13.47 3.33
N ALA A 381 -11.37 13.70 3.03
CA ALA A 381 -11.81 14.71 2.07
C ALA A 381 -11.66 16.15 2.61
N ALA A 382 -11.78 16.35 3.92
CA ALA A 382 -11.78 17.67 4.55
C ALA A 382 -10.38 18.14 5.05
N GLU A 383 -9.54 17.23 5.54
CA GLU A 383 -8.28 17.56 6.18
C GLU A 383 -7.14 17.79 5.18
N LEU A 384 -6.29 18.77 5.46
CA LEU A 384 -5.09 19.06 4.67
C LEU A 384 -3.96 18.12 5.07
N THR A 385 -3.29 17.50 4.09
CA THR A 385 -2.11 16.68 4.37
C THR A 385 -0.87 17.58 4.36
N PRO A 386 -0.09 17.67 5.45
CA PRO A 386 1.19 18.35 5.40
C PRO A 386 2.15 17.54 4.53
N LEU A 387 2.67 18.16 3.48
CA LEU A 387 3.64 17.55 2.59
C LEU A 387 5.06 17.86 3.05
N MET A 388 6.06 17.25 2.41
CA MET A 388 7.45 17.62 2.66
C MET A 388 7.74 19.02 2.11
N ASP A 389 8.90 19.58 2.46
CA ASP A 389 9.36 20.90 1.98
C ASP A 389 8.44 22.08 2.39
N GLY A 390 7.59 21.89 3.42
CA GLY A 390 6.63 22.90 3.87
C GLY A 390 5.44 23.10 2.93
N LEU A 391 5.27 22.20 1.95
CA LEU A 391 4.19 22.25 0.98
C LEU A 391 2.88 21.68 1.54
N ARG A 392 1.77 21.94 0.83
CA ARG A 392 0.42 21.50 1.18
C ARG A 392 -0.31 21.05 -0.09
N ASP A 393 -1.46 20.40 0.09
CA ASP A 393 -2.39 20.06 -0.99
C ASP A 393 -2.62 21.21 -1.98
N HIS A 394 -2.73 20.87 -3.27
CA HIS A 394 -3.08 21.80 -4.36
C HIS A 394 -4.55 22.22 -4.36
N PHE A 395 -5.43 21.40 -3.78
CA PHE A 395 -6.87 21.65 -3.80
C PHE A 395 -7.34 22.29 -2.51
N GLU A 396 -8.10 23.37 -2.65
CA GLU A 396 -8.82 23.98 -1.55
C GLU A 396 -9.94 23.05 -1.03
N LEU A 397 -10.47 23.35 0.16
CA LEU A 397 -11.52 22.55 0.79
C LEU A 397 -12.75 22.37 -0.11
N GLN A 398 -13.23 23.45 -0.75
CA GLN A 398 -14.42 23.40 -1.59
C GLN A 398 -14.24 22.46 -2.80
N THR A 399 -13.10 22.57 -3.48
CA THR A 399 -12.75 21.70 -4.60
C THR A 399 -12.67 20.24 -4.16
N ARG A 400 -12.08 19.96 -3.00
CA ARG A 400 -12.02 18.60 -2.46
C ARG A 400 -13.42 18.06 -2.18
N LEU A 401 -14.26 18.77 -1.43
CA LEU A 401 -15.62 18.33 -1.14
C LEU A 401 -16.44 18.06 -2.42
N LEU A 402 -16.30 18.91 -3.43
CA LEU A 402 -16.94 18.70 -4.73
C LEU A 402 -16.44 17.42 -5.41
N LEU A 403 -15.13 17.21 -5.52
CA LEU A 403 -14.54 16.05 -6.18
C LEU A 403 -14.79 14.72 -5.42
N TYR A 404 -14.93 14.76 -4.09
CA TYR A 404 -15.28 13.60 -3.27
C TYR A 404 -16.80 13.34 -3.18
N THR A 405 -17.66 14.23 -3.69
CA THR A 405 -19.12 14.03 -3.65
C THR A 405 -19.58 12.69 -4.25
N PRO A 406 -19.09 12.25 -5.43
CA PRO A 406 -19.45 10.94 -5.98
C PRO A 406 -19.02 9.77 -5.07
N VAL A 407 -17.89 9.93 -4.38
CA VAL A 407 -17.34 8.93 -3.46
C VAL A 407 -18.21 8.80 -2.22
N LEU A 408 -18.54 9.93 -1.58
CA LEU A 408 -19.38 9.99 -0.39
C LEU A 408 -20.81 9.50 -0.69
N ALA A 409 -21.39 9.91 -1.82
CA ALA A 409 -22.71 9.44 -2.25
C ALA A 409 -22.71 7.91 -2.45
N THR A 410 -21.67 7.37 -3.09
CA THR A 410 -21.54 5.91 -3.30
C THR A 410 -21.37 5.16 -1.98
N ALA A 411 -20.59 5.70 -1.04
CA ALA A 411 -20.44 5.15 0.30
C ALA A 411 -21.79 5.08 1.04
N LEU A 412 -22.57 6.16 1.02
CA LEU A 412 -23.90 6.21 1.64
C LEU A 412 -24.87 5.23 0.97
N ILE A 413 -24.91 5.18 -0.36
CA ILE A 413 -25.75 4.22 -1.10
C ILE A 413 -25.37 2.78 -0.75
N ALA A 414 -24.08 2.47 -0.61
CA ALA A 414 -23.61 1.14 -0.25
C ALA A 414 -24.09 0.71 1.14
N ILE A 415 -24.12 1.63 2.11
CA ILE A 415 -24.67 1.40 3.46
C ILE A 415 -26.17 1.18 3.38
N LEU A 416 -26.91 2.11 2.77
CA LEU A 416 -28.39 2.08 2.72
C LEU A 416 -28.95 0.87 1.95
N ARG A 417 -28.24 0.38 0.93
CA ARG A 417 -28.70 -0.78 0.13
C ARG A 417 -28.33 -2.14 0.71
N GLU A 418 -27.36 -2.21 1.62
CA GLU A 418 -26.98 -3.48 2.26
C GLU A 418 -28.12 -4.06 3.11
N GLU A 419 -28.97 -3.20 3.67
CA GLU A 419 -30.16 -3.60 4.43
C GLU A 419 -31.24 -4.28 3.57
N LEU A 420 -31.15 -4.18 2.24
CA LEU A 420 -32.26 -4.54 1.35
C LEU A 420 -32.08 -5.85 0.57
N VAL A 421 -30.87 -6.41 0.44
CA VAL A 421 -30.65 -7.62 -0.41
C VAL A 421 -29.56 -8.56 0.13
N PRO A 422 -29.90 -9.77 0.62
CA PRO A 422 -28.90 -10.82 0.83
C PRO A 422 -28.43 -11.38 -0.53
N LEU A 423 -27.27 -10.88 -0.99
CA LEU A 423 -26.60 -11.23 -2.26
C LEU A 423 -26.23 -12.72 -2.43
N ARG A 424 -26.41 -13.55 -1.40
CA ARG A 424 -25.96 -14.94 -1.36
C ARG A 424 -26.63 -15.88 -2.37
N ARG A 425 -27.75 -15.48 -3.00
CA ARG A 425 -28.48 -16.33 -3.96
C ARG A 425 -28.26 -15.99 -5.44
N ALA A 426 -27.77 -14.80 -5.78
CA ALA A 426 -27.69 -14.36 -7.19
C ALA A 426 -26.43 -14.81 -7.94
N PHE A 427 -25.34 -15.17 -7.22
CA PHE A 427 -24.08 -15.64 -7.80
C PHE A 427 -23.77 -17.11 -7.49
N ALA A 428 -24.74 -17.86 -6.96
CA ALA A 428 -24.70 -19.32 -6.97
C ALA A 428 -25.01 -19.87 -8.38
N ILE A 429 -24.50 -19.21 -9.42
CA ILE A 429 -24.28 -19.86 -10.71
C ILE A 429 -23.07 -20.74 -10.42
N ASP A 430 -23.28 -22.06 -10.44
CA ASP A 430 -22.23 -23.07 -10.35
C ASP A 430 -21.17 -22.77 -11.43
N ILE A 431 -20.20 -21.93 -11.11
CA ILE A 431 -18.92 -21.96 -11.79
C ILE A 431 -18.33 -23.27 -11.31
N PRO A 432 -18.21 -24.31 -12.16
CA PRO A 432 -17.61 -25.56 -11.75
C PRO A 432 -16.29 -25.21 -11.13
N SER A 433 -16.19 -25.42 -9.81
CA SER A 433 -14.98 -25.21 -9.06
C SER A 433 -13.95 -26.11 -9.68
N GLY A 434 -13.15 -25.57 -10.62
CA GLY A 434 -12.00 -26.24 -11.19
C GLY A 434 -11.21 -26.77 -10.00
N GLY A 435 -11.17 -28.10 -9.90
CA GLY A 435 -10.96 -28.82 -8.66
C GLY A 435 -9.89 -28.17 -7.80
N ARG A 436 -10.32 -27.52 -6.71
CA ARG A 436 -9.47 -27.50 -5.53
C ARG A 436 -9.47 -28.94 -5.04
N PRO A 437 -8.31 -29.61 -4.95
CA PRO A 437 -8.25 -30.96 -4.43
C PRO A 437 -8.93 -30.99 -3.05
N PRO A 438 -9.69 -32.06 -2.74
CA PRO A 438 -10.26 -32.22 -1.41
C PRO A 438 -9.13 -32.31 -0.39
N TYR A 439 -9.37 -31.63 0.72
CA TYR A 439 -8.45 -31.29 1.82
C TYR A 439 -7.50 -32.39 2.29
#